data_AF-A0A4Y2FRR2-F1
#
_entry.id   AF-A0A4Y2FRR2-F1
#
_cell.length_a   1.000
_cell.length_b   1.000
_cell.length_c   1.000
_cell.angle_alpha   90.00
_cell.angle_beta   90.00
_cell.angle_gamma   90.00
#
_symmetry.space_group_name_H-M   'P 1'
#
loop_
_entity.id
_entity.type
_entity.pdbx_description
1 polymer ?
#
loop_
_entity_poly.entity_id
_entity_poly.type
_entity_poly.pdbx_seq_one_letter_code
_entity_poly.pdbx_strand_id
1 'polypeptide(L)'
;MNCNSCVVYPPPMLRDLSGDDMKSLINSTITPIREIQKFPYHTQALKRCIKFVTEASNKVCGHEARNGYIRAKLKSRSVMPDFSKNQTLNV
;
A
#
# COMPACT_ATOMS: atom_id res chain seq x y z
N MET A 1 14.97 4.70 -15.00
CA MET A 1 14.08 5.69 -14.33
C MET A 1 14.94 6.52 -13.41
N ASN A 2 15.13 7.79 -13.72
CA ASN A 2 15.88 8.74 -12.90
C ASN A 2 14.88 9.39 -11.92
N CYS A 3 15.01 9.14 -10.62
CA CYS A 3 14.09 9.61 -9.57
C CYS A 3 14.70 10.77 -8.77
N ASN A 4 15.36 11.73 -9.44
CA ASN A 4 16.01 12.86 -8.79
C ASN A 4 15.05 13.97 -8.32
N SER A 5 13.73 13.84 -8.54
CA SER A 5 12.72 14.83 -8.13
C SER A 5 11.72 14.32 -7.09
N CYS A 6 12.00 13.19 -6.43
CA CYS A 6 11.10 12.65 -5.41
C CYS A 6 11.17 13.51 -4.14
N VAL A 7 10.12 14.28 -3.88
CA VAL A 7 9.99 15.02 -2.62
C VAL A 7 9.80 14.01 -1.50
N VAL A 8 10.81 13.88 -0.64
CA VAL A 8 10.81 12.96 0.50
C VAL A 8 10.09 13.64 1.66
N TYR A 9 8.89 13.17 1.98
CA TYR A 9 8.16 13.61 3.17
C TYR A 9 8.54 12.74 4.37
N PRO A 10 8.64 13.32 5.57
CA PRO A 10 8.80 12.53 6.77
C PRO A 10 7.63 11.54 6.89
N PRO A 11 7.90 10.27 7.24
CA PRO A 11 6.87 9.29 7.52
C PRO A 11 5.86 9.86 8.52
N PRO A 12 4.57 9.48 8.46
CA PRO A 12 3.55 9.95 9.41
C PRO A 12 3.95 9.87 10.89
N MET A 13 4.84 8.94 11.23
CA MET A 13 5.38 8.73 12.57
C MET A 13 6.33 9.82 13.06
N LEU A 14 7.02 10.47 12.13
CA LEU A 14 8.06 11.45 12.39
C LEU A 14 7.58 12.87 12.09
N ARG A 15 6.29 13.04 11.78
CA ARG A 15 5.70 14.35 11.47
C ARG A 15 5.76 15.31 12.66
N ASP A 16 5.60 14.77 13.87
CA ASP A 16 5.54 15.54 15.10
C ASP A 16 6.87 15.52 15.88
N LEU A 17 7.88 14.82 15.37
CA LEU A 17 9.20 14.71 16.00
C LEU A 17 10.18 15.71 15.38
N SER A 18 10.85 16.51 16.21
CA SER A 18 11.94 17.36 15.72
C SER A 18 13.22 16.54 15.46
N GLY A 19 14.16 17.15 14.73
CA GLY A 19 15.48 16.55 14.50
C GLY A 19 16.26 16.26 15.79
N ASP A 20 16.08 17.10 16.81
CA ASP A 20 16.76 16.94 18.10
C ASP A 20 16.08 15.87 18.97
N ASP A 21 14.75 15.75 18.90
CA ASP A 21 14.02 14.63 19.52
C ASP A 21 14.46 13.29 18.92
N MET A 22 14.65 13.23 17.59
CA MET A 22 15.18 12.04 16.91
C MET A 22 16.59 11.69 17.37
N LYS A 23 17.49 12.67 17.49
CA LYS A 23 18.84 12.45 18.00
C LYS A 23 18.83 11.99 19.45
N SER A 24 17.99 12.61 20.29
CA SER A 24 17.83 12.24 21.69
C SER A 24 17.35 10.79 21.84
N LEU A 25 16.38 10.39 21.02
CA LEU A 25 15.84 9.03 20.97
C LEU A 25 16.86 7.98 20.50
N ILE A 26 17.68 8.30 19.50
CA ILE A 26 18.76 7.41 19.03
C ILE A 26 19.84 7.23 20.10
N ASN A 27 20.13 8.30 20.84
CA ASN A 27 21.15 8.31 21.89
C ASN A 27 20.64 7.79 23.24
N SER A 28 19.32 7.77 23.47
CA SER A 28 18.70 7.13 24.62
C SER A 28 18.67 5.63 24.38
N THR A 29 19.74 4.93 24.78
CA THR A 29 20.00 3.51 24.52
C THR A 29 18.86 2.55 24.92
N ILE A 30 17.83 3.00 25.63
CA ILE A 30 16.69 2.17 26.06
C ILE A 30 15.43 3.05 26.12
N THR A 31 14.71 3.25 25.02
CA THR A 31 13.23 3.15 25.03
C THR A 31 12.78 2.85 23.61
N PRO A 32 12.02 1.78 23.39
CA PRO A 32 12.14 0.99 22.19
C PRO A 32 11.31 1.63 21.08
N ILE A 33 11.61 1.26 19.85
CA ILE A 33 10.71 1.33 18.69
C ILE A 33 9.22 1.03 19.05
N ARG A 34 9.00 0.26 20.13
CA ARG A 34 7.74 -0.05 20.81
C ARG A 34 6.93 1.15 21.35
N GLU A 35 7.55 2.27 21.73
CA GLU A 35 6.83 3.47 22.21
C GLU A 35 6.53 4.47 21.09
N ILE A 36 7.43 4.60 20.11
CA ILE A 36 7.22 5.39 18.89
C ILE A 36 6.07 4.80 18.07
N GLN A 37 5.80 3.50 18.21
CA GLN A 37 4.64 2.89 17.62
C GLN A 37 4.13 1.66 18.34
N LYS A 38 3.12 1.87 19.19
CA LYS A 38 2.08 0.85 19.40
C LYS A 38 1.13 0.86 18.21
N PHE A 39 1.63 0.55 17.00
CA PHE A 39 0.69 0.06 16.00
C PHE A 39 0.19 -1.28 16.51
N PRO A 40 -1.13 -1.51 16.55
CA PRO A 40 -1.64 -2.81 16.89
C PRO A 40 -1.22 -3.82 15.80
N TYR A 41 -0.10 -4.49 16.06
CA TYR A 41 0.52 -5.53 15.21
C TYR A 41 -0.41 -6.73 15.00
N HIS A 42 -1.47 -6.82 15.78
CA HIS A 42 -2.44 -7.91 15.75
C HIS A 42 -3.85 -7.43 15.44
N THR A 43 -4.02 -6.29 14.75
CA THR A 43 -5.35 -5.96 14.22
C THR A 43 -5.80 -7.00 13.19
N GLN A 44 -7.10 -7.26 13.20
CA GLN A 44 -7.72 -8.05 12.16
C GLN A 44 -7.52 -7.43 10.78
N ALA A 45 -7.50 -6.09 10.69
CA ALA A 45 -7.24 -5.35 9.45
C ALA A 45 -5.86 -5.66 8.86
N LEU A 46 -4.80 -5.61 9.67
CA LEU A 46 -3.45 -5.94 9.21
C LEU A 46 -3.35 -7.39 8.72
N LYS A 47 -3.90 -8.35 9.48
CA LYS A 47 -3.94 -9.77 9.09
C LYS A 47 -4.68 -9.99 7.76
N ARG A 48 -5.82 -9.32 7.58
CA ARG A 48 -6.59 -9.37 6.32
C ARG A 48 -5.81 -8.78 5.15
N CYS A 49 -5.15 -7.64 5.35
CA CYS A 49 -4.33 -6.99 4.32
C CYS A 49 -3.19 -7.91 3.85
N ILE A 50 -2.42 -8.46 4.79
CA ILE A 50 -1.33 -9.38 4.48
C ILE A 50 -1.85 -10.59 3.70
N LYS A 51 -2.92 -11.24 4.19
CA LYS A 51 -3.55 -12.38 3.50
C LYS A 51 -3.96 -12.02 2.07
N PHE A 52 -4.63 -10.88 1.89
CA PHE A 52 -5.08 -10.43 0.57
C PHE A 52 -3.91 -10.18 -0.39
N VAL A 53 -2.86 -9.50 0.07
CA VAL A 53 -1.66 -9.23 -0.74
C VAL A 53 -0.96 -10.53 -1.12
N THR A 54 -0.82 -11.48 -0.18
CA THR A 54 -0.22 -12.79 -0.44
C THR A 54 -1.04 -13.60 -1.45
N GLU A 55 -2.35 -13.70 -1.26
CA GLU A 55 -3.23 -14.43 -2.19
C GLU A 55 -3.22 -13.81 -3.59
N ALA A 56 -3.27 -12.48 -3.69
CA ALA A 56 -3.19 -11.78 -4.96
C ALA A 56 -1.85 -11.99 -5.67
N SER A 57 -0.75 -11.92 -4.93
CA SER A 57 0.61 -12.13 -5.46
C SER A 57 0.80 -13.57 -5.94
N ASN A 58 0.33 -14.55 -5.16
CA ASN A 58 0.43 -15.96 -5.51
C ASN A 58 -0.32 -16.30 -6.80
N LYS A 59 -1.46 -15.65 -7.07
CA LYS A 59 -2.24 -15.86 -8.31
C LYS A 59 -1.50 -15.45 -9.59
N VAL A 60 -0.47 -14.60 -9.49
CA VAL A 60 0.28 -14.08 -10.64
C VAL A 60 1.77 -14.44 -10.60
N CYS A 61 2.16 -15.31 -9.66
CA CYS A 61 3.52 -15.79 -9.54
C CYS A 61 3.80 -16.84 -10.63
N GLY A 62 4.86 -16.65 -11.41
CA GLY A 62 5.19 -17.47 -12.58
C GLY A 62 4.59 -16.97 -13.89
N HIS A 63 5.24 -17.32 -15.00
CA HIS A 63 4.89 -16.83 -16.34
C HIS A 63 3.47 -17.23 -16.76
N GLU A 64 3.15 -18.52 -16.66
CA GLU A 64 1.85 -19.06 -17.08
C GLU A 64 0.68 -18.53 -16.26
N ALA A 65 0.81 -18.51 -14.93
CA ALA A 65 -0.23 -18.00 -14.03
C ALA A 65 -0.52 -16.52 -14.31
N ARG A 66 0.53 -15.71 -14.50
CA ARG A 66 0.40 -14.30 -14.87
C ARG A 66 -0.29 -14.12 -16.22
N ASN A 67 0.14 -14.87 -17.25
CA ASN A 67 -0.46 -14.81 -18.58
C ASN A 67 -1.95 -15.19 -18.54
N GLY A 68 -2.29 -16.26 -17.82
CA GLY A 68 -3.66 -16.69 -17.59
C GLY A 68 -4.50 -15.61 -16.90
N TYR A 69 -3.97 -15.00 -15.84
CA TYR A 69 -4.65 -13.92 -15.11
C TYR A 69 -4.92 -12.70 -16.02
N ILE A 70 -3.93 -12.25 -16.80
CA ILE A 70 -4.07 -11.12 -17.72
C ILE A 70 -5.15 -11.41 -18.77
N ARG A 71 -5.09 -12.57 -19.42
CA ARG A 71 -6.08 -12.97 -20.44
C ARG A 71 -7.50 -13.04 -19.87
N ALA A 72 -7.66 -13.63 -18.69
CA ALA A 72 -8.95 -13.68 -18.00
C ALA A 72 -9.47 -12.27 -17.65
N LYS A 73 -8.58 -11.38 -17.17
CA LYS A 73 -8.96 -10.01 -16.83
C LYS A 73 -9.36 -9.18 -18.04
N LEU A 74 -8.65 -9.32 -19.17
CA LEU A 74 -9.00 -8.68 -20.44
C LEU A 74 -10.37 -9.15 -20.93
N LYS A 75 -10.62 -10.47 -20.93
CA LYS A 75 -11.91 -11.04 -21.31
C LYS A 75 -13.06 -10.56 -20.41
N SER A 76 -12.81 -10.46 -19.10
CA SER A 76 -13.79 -9.92 -18.15
C SER A 76 -14.08 -8.44 -18.40
N ARG A 77 -13.08 -7.65 -18.80
CA ARG A 77 -13.27 -6.22 -19.13
C ARG A 77 -13.99 -6.03 -20.45
N SER A 78 -13.74 -6.87 -21.46
CA SER A 78 -14.41 -6.76 -22.75
C SER A 78 -15.91 -7.04 -22.71
N VAL A 79 -16.40 -7.73 -21.69
CA VAL A 79 -17.85 -7.96 -21.48
C VAL A 79 -18.52 -6.92 -20.59
N MET A 80 -17.75 -6.04 -19.93
CA MET A 80 -18.36 -4.95 -19.15
C MET A 80 -18.82 -3.83 -20.09
N PRO A 81 -20.01 -3.24 -19.85
CA PRO A 81 -20.46 -2.09 -20.62
C PRO A 81 -19.49 -0.92 -20.46
N ASP A 82 -19.19 -0.23 -21.55
CA ASP A 82 -18.46 1.04 -21.50
C ASP A 82 -19.35 2.11 -20.87
N PHE A 83 -18.99 2.54 -19.66
CA PHE A 83 -19.65 3.63 -18.93
C PHE A 83 -19.29 5.03 -19.46
N SER A 84 -18.66 5.13 -20.63
CA SER A 84 -18.20 6.40 -21.23
C SER A 84 -19.33 7.27 -21.81
N LYS A 85 -20.58 7.04 -21.43
CA LYS A 85 -21.71 7.90 -21.76
C LYS A 85 -22.22 8.53 -20.47
N ASN A 86 -21.95 9.82 -20.29
CA ASN A 86 -22.68 10.65 -19.35
C ASN A 86 -24.17 10.45 -19.65
N GLN A 87 -24.88 9.69 -18.80
CA GLN A 87 -26.34 9.80 -18.77
C GLN A 87 -26.59 11.18 -18.18
N THR A 88 -26.91 12.14 -19.06
CA THR A 88 -27.52 13.40 -18.65
C THR A 88 -28.82 13.00 -17.96
N LEU A 89 -28.79 12.94 -16.63
CA LEU A 89 -30.00 12.92 -15.82
C LEU A 89 -30.62 14.30 -16.01
N ASN A 90 -31.58 14.40 -16.93
CA ASN A 90 -32.44 15.56 -17.02
C ASN A 90 -33.33 15.54 -15.77
N VAL A 91 -32.97 16.36 -14.79
CA VAL A 91 -33.82 16.74 -13.65
C VAL A 91 -34.69 17.90 -14.06
#